data_AF-A0A5C1NLY0-F1
#
_entry.id   AF-A0A5C1NLY0-F1
#
_cell.length_a   1.000
_cell.length_b   1.000
_cell.length_c   1.000
_cell.angle_alpha   90.00
_cell.angle_beta   90.00
_cell.angle_gamma   90.00
#
_symmetry.space_group_name_H-M   'P 1'
#
loop_
_entity.id
_entity.type
_entity.pdbx_description
1 polymer ?
#
loop_
_entity_poly.entity_id
_entity_poly.type
_entity_poly.pdbx_seq_one_letter_code
_entity_poly.pdbx_strand_id
1 'polypeptide(L)' 'MADLAMVFHWGPMEMDDMELAELMAWRERARLRYEPKPSPKPRK' A
#
# COMPACT_ATOMS: atom_id res chain seq x y z
N MET A 1 -3.99 -7.50 -2.21
CA MET A 1 -5.21 -6.70 -2.47
C MET A 1 -5.65 -5.94 -1.22
N ALA A 2 -5.74 -6.59 -0.05
CA ALA A 2 -6.06 -5.89 1.21
C ALA A 2 -5.08 -4.76 1.57
N ASP A 3 -3.79 -4.91 1.24
CA ASP A 3 -2.78 -3.87 1.48
C ASP A 3 -3.07 -2.58 0.70
N LEU A 4 -3.59 -2.71 -0.53
CA LEU A 4 -3.98 -1.57 -1.35
C LEU A 4 -5.21 -0.87 -0.78
N ALA A 5 -6.22 -1.65 -0.38
CA ALA A 5 -7.42 -1.13 0.26
C ALA A 5 -7.09 -0.39 1.58
N MET A 6 -6.14 -0.88 2.38
CA MET A 6 -5.75 -0.20 3.62
C MET A 6 -4.85 1.02 3.40
N VAL A 7 -3.92 0.98 2.44
CA VAL A 7 -2.96 2.08 2.21
C VAL A 7 -3.59 3.22 1.40
N PHE A 8 -4.49 2.91 0.47
CA PHE A 8 -5.08 3.87 -0.47
C PHE A 8 -6.59 4.06 -0.32
N HIS A 9 -7.25 3.30 0.56
CA HIS A 9 -8.71 3.31 0.74
C HIS A 9 -9.50 2.96 -0.53
N TRP A 10 -8.86 2.25 -1.46
CA TRP A 10 -9.47 1.88 -2.73
C TRP A 10 -10.56 0.82 -2.59
N GLY A 11 -11.65 1.04 -3.31
CA GLY A 11 -12.75 0.09 -3.45
C GLY A 11 -12.46 -1.03 -4.46
N PRO A 12 -13.32 -2.07 -4.50
CA PRO A 12 -13.18 -3.18 -5.46
C PRO A 12 -13.23 -2.71 -6.92
N MET A 13 -14.03 -1.69 -7.22
CA MET A 13 -14.19 -1.12 -8.56
C MET A 13 -12.92 -0.40 -9.03
N GLU A 14 -12.21 0.30 -8.14
CA GLU A 14 -10.92 0.92 -8.49
C GLU A 14 -9.87 -0.15 -8.78
N MET A 15 -9.90 -1.28 -8.06
CA MET A 15 -9.01 -2.40 -8.33
C MET A 15 -9.36 -3.16 -9.61
N ASP A 16 -10.63 -3.22 -9.99
CA ASP A 16 -11.12 -3.90 -11.19
C ASP A 16 -10.84 -3.10 -12.48
N ASP A 17 -10.85 -1.76 -12.38
CA ASP A 17 -10.53 -0.85 -13.48
C ASP A 17 -9.04 -0.89 -13.87
N MET A 18 -8.16 -1.37 -12.96
CA MET A 18 -6.72 -1.50 -13.18
C MET A 18 -6.32 -2.91 -13.65
N GLU A 19 -5.40 -2.98 -14.60
CA GLU A 19 -4.77 -4.22 -15.01
C GLU A 19 -4.02 -4.91 -13.84
N LEU A 20 -4.01 -6.24 -13.85
CA LEU A 20 -3.34 -7.05 -12.80
C LEU A 20 -1.86 -6.71 -12.65
N ALA A 21 -1.17 -6.39 -13.74
CA ALA A 21 0.24 -5.97 -13.71
C ALA A 21 0.42 -4.66 -12.92
N GLU A 22 -0.52 -3.74 -13.06
CA GLU A 22 -0.51 -2.44 -12.39
C GLU A 22 -0.82 -2.59 -10.89
N LEU A 23 -1.80 -3.44 -10.56
CA LEU A 23 -2.10 -3.82 -9.17
C LEU A 23 -0.89 -4.44 -8.46
N MET A 24 -0.13 -5.30 -9.15
CA MET A 24 1.09 -5.88 -8.58
C MET A 24 2.16 -4.82 -8.29
N ALA A 25 2.34 -3.84 -9.18
CA ALA A 25 3.27 -2.73 -8.97
C ALA A 25 2.83 -1.83 -7.79
N TRP A 26 1.54 -1.54 -7.67
CA TRP A 26 0.98 -0.80 -6.55
C TRP A 26 1.12 -1.54 -5.23
N ARG A 27 0.93 -2.87 -5.22
CA ARG A 27 1.06 -3.69 -4.02
C ARG A 27 2.48 -3.62 -3.45
N GLU A 28 3.49 -3.63 -4.31
CA GLU A 28 4.89 -3.51 -3.87
C GLU A 28 5.18 -2.12 -3.28
N ARG A 29 4.62 -1.06 -3.88
CA ARG A 29 4.70 0.30 -3.32
C ARG A 29 4.01 0.42 -1.96
N ALA A 30 2.82 -0.17 -1.82
CA ALA A 30 2.08 -0.22 -0.55
C ALA A 30 2.89 -0.92 0.54
N ARG A 31 3.54 -2.04 0.19
CA ARG A 31 4.42 -2.78 1.09
C ARG A 31 5.61 -1.94 1.57
N LEU A 32 6.31 -1.27 0.65
CA LEU A 32 7.43 -0.38 0.98
C LEU A 32 7.01 0.81 1.86
N ARG A 33 5.77 1.27 1.72
CA ARG A 33 5.22 2.37 2.55
C ARG A 33 4.74 1.88 3.91
N TYR A 34 4.24 0.64 3.98
CA TYR A 34 3.76 0.04 5.21
C TYR A 34 4.91 -0.36 6.13
N GLU A 35 6.12 -0.63 5.62
CA GLU A 35 7.31 -0.68 6.47
C GLU A 35 7.48 0.69 7.14
N PRO A 36 7.09 0.84 8.42
CA PRO A 36 7.30 2.09 9.10
C PRO A 36 8.79 2.18 9.32
N LYS A 37 9.45 3.09 8.60
CA LYS A 37 10.82 3.48 8.89
C LYS A 37 10.92 3.62 10.41
N PRO A 38 11.72 2.78 11.11
CA PRO A 38 11.68 2.74 12.56
C PRO A 38 11.98 4.14 13.05
N SER A 39 10.95 4.82 13.56
CA SER A 39 11.09 6.17 14.06
C SER A 39 12.11 6.07 15.19
N PRO A 40 13.26 6.77 15.11
CA PRO A 40 14.18 6.80 16.23
C PRO A 40 13.43 7.48 17.37
N LYS A 41 13.06 6.71 18.39
CA LYS A 41 12.41 7.24 19.60
C LYS A 41 13.23 8.44 20.08
N PRO A 42 12.64 9.63 20.26
CA PRO A 42 13.35 10.73 20.89
C PRO A 42 13.61 10.32 22.34
N ARG A 43 14.88 10.19 22.70
CA ARG A 43 15.30 10.03 24.10
C ARG A 43 14.98 11.35 24.82
N LYS A 44 14.09 11.32 25.79
CA LYS A 44 14.00 12.32 26.88
C LYS A 44 14.22 11.61 28.19
#